data_AF-R5CWI4-F1
#
_entry.id   AF-R5CWI4-F1
#
_cell.length_a   1.000
_cell.length_b   1.000
_cell.length_c   1.000
_cell.angle_alpha   90.00
_cell.angle_beta   90.00
_cell.angle_gamma   90.00
#
_symmetry.space_group_name_H-M   'P 1'
#
loop_
_entity.id
_entity.type
_entity.pdbx_description
1 polymer ?
#
loop_
_entity_poly.entity_id
_entity_poly.type
_entity_poly.pdbx_seq_one_letter_code
_entity_poly.pdbx_strand_id
1 'polypeptide(L)'
;MYQCTGIELAAEWLYHIGIPEDQIMDLATNECNTTPCMMPYVTTFFMPRAEGDRPKVVPDGSVNLAFVGQFADTPRDTVFTTEYSIRTGMEAVYTLCNVDRGVPEVWGSVYDVRDLLYATSKLLDGKKPAEFLLPSIMPLLGLLKEPLTNNVVVDLLKKYGIV
;
A
#
# COMPACT_ATOMS: atom_id res chain seq x y z
N MET A 1 18.37 18.67 3.81
CA MET A 1 17.45 18.56 4.96
C MET A 1 18.12 18.19 6.29
N TYR A 2 18.91 17.12 6.41
CA TYR A 2 19.47 16.75 7.74
C TYR A 2 20.41 17.81 8.37
N GLN A 3 20.94 18.72 7.57
CA GLN A 3 21.79 19.84 8.00
C GLN A 3 20.98 21.11 8.37
N CYS A 4 19.66 21.06 8.23
CA CYS A 4 18.78 22.21 8.40
C CYS A 4 18.18 22.26 9.81
N THR A 5 18.09 23.46 10.37
CA THR A 5 17.29 23.80 11.54
C THR A 5 15.79 23.77 11.21
N GLY A 6 14.93 23.84 12.24
CA GLY A 6 13.49 23.96 12.03
C GLY A 6 13.07 25.18 11.20
N ILE A 7 13.78 26.31 11.38
CA ILE A 7 13.54 27.55 10.62
C ILE A 7 13.85 27.32 9.14
N GLU A 8 14.99 26.73 8.81
CA GLU A 8 15.39 26.47 7.42
C GLU A 8 14.44 25.46 6.73
N LEU A 9 13.93 24.47 7.48
CA LEU A 9 12.91 23.55 6.96
C LEU A 9 11.57 24.25 6.70
N ALA A 10 11.16 25.14 7.60
CA ALA A 10 9.97 25.94 7.40
C ALA A 10 10.13 26.88 6.19
N ALA A 11 11.29 27.51 6.04
CA ALA A 11 11.58 28.41 4.92
C ALA A 11 11.47 27.69 3.56
N GLU A 12 12.07 26.50 3.43
CA GLU A 12 11.96 25.67 2.21
C GLU A 12 10.50 25.31 1.90
N TRP A 13 9.71 24.96 2.92
CA TRP A 13 8.29 24.67 2.74
C TRP A 13 7.49 25.91 2.31
N LEU A 14 7.71 27.06 2.94
CA LEU A 14 7.07 28.33 2.59
C LEU A 14 7.36 28.73 1.14
N TYR A 15 8.59 28.50 0.67
CA TYR A 15 8.96 28.68 -0.74
C TYR A 15 8.10 27.80 -1.66
N HIS A 16 7.99 26.50 -1.36
CA HIS A 16 7.23 25.56 -2.19
C HIS A 16 5.72 25.82 -2.24
N ILE A 17 5.14 26.49 -1.23
CA ILE A 17 3.73 26.90 -1.24
C ILE A 17 3.51 28.30 -1.83
N GLY A 18 4.57 28.96 -2.30
CA GLY A 18 4.48 30.21 -3.07
C GLY A 18 4.44 31.50 -2.23
N ILE A 19 4.96 31.48 -1.01
CA ILE A 19 5.13 32.71 -0.23
C ILE A 19 6.20 33.61 -0.90
N PRO A 20 5.99 34.94 -0.99
CA PRO A 20 6.99 35.86 -1.49
C PRO A 20 8.33 35.72 -0.75
N GLU A 21 9.43 35.55 -1.49
CA GLU A 21 10.76 35.24 -0.92
C GLU A 21 11.22 36.25 0.13
N ASP A 22 10.80 37.51 0.01
CA ASP A 22 11.09 38.61 0.94
C ASP A 22 10.38 38.47 2.30
N GLN A 23 9.36 37.61 2.41
CA GLN A 23 8.59 37.36 3.63
C GLN A 23 8.96 36.03 4.31
N ILE A 24 9.60 35.10 3.58
CA ILE A 24 9.80 33.71 4.02
C ILE A 24 10.55 33.62 5.34
N MET A 25 11.70 34.29 5.46
CA MET A 25 12.55 34.16 6.65
C MET A 25 11.93 34.79 7.90
N ASP A 26 11.17 35.87 7.73
CA ASP A 26 10.43 36.50 8.82
C ASP A 26 9.37 35.55 9.36
N LEU A 27 8.53 35.01 8.47
CA LEU A 27 7.49 34.04 8.82
C LEU A 27 8.05 32.74 9.41
N ALA A 28 9.11 32.19 8.82
CA ALA A 28 9.74 30.96 9.29
C ALA A 28 10.36 31.11 10.69
N THR A 29 10.83 32.32 11.05
CA THR A 29 11.50 32.59 12.33
C THR A 29 10.53 33.00 13.42
N ASN A 30 9.59 33.88 13.08
CA ASN A 30 8.77 34.59 14.07
C ASN A 30 7.35 34.00 14.21
N GLU A 31 6.83 33.39 13.14
CA GLU A 31 5.43 32.91 13.09
C GLU A 31 5.32 31.37 13.09
N CYS A 32 6.44 30.66 12.90
CA CYS A 32 6.48 29.19 12.90
C CYS A 32 7.21 28.63 14.12
N ASN A 33 6.76 27.46 14.59
CA ASN A 33 7.52 26.63 15.52
C ASN A 33 7.67 25.23 14.93
N THR A 34 8.82 25.00 14.29
CA THR A 34 9.12 23.74 13.57
C THR A 34 10.18 22.97 14.33
N THR A 35 9.83 21.79 14.85
CA THR A 35 10.78 20.90 15.54
C THR A 35 11.19 19.76 14.61
N PRO A 36 12.45 19.71 14.12
CA PRO A 36 12.91 18.60 13.30
C PRO A 36 13.13 17.34 14.13
N CYS A 37 12.97 16.17 13.51
CA CYS A 37 13.29 14.88 14.11
C CYS A 37 14.09 14.04 13.12
N MET A 38 15.20 13.47 13.59
CA MET A 38 16.00 12.53 12.82
C MET A 38 15.67 11.11 13.28
N MET A 39 15.17 10.30 12.33
CA MET A 39 14.78 8.91 12.59
C MET A 39 15.58 7.98 11.68
N PRO A 40 16.73 7.43 12.14
CA PRO A 40 17.63 6.64 11.30
C PRO A 40 16.98 5.36 10.75
N TYR A 41 15.89 4.89 11.38
CA TYR A 41 15.23 3.64 11.04
C TYR A 41 13.83 3.81 10.43
N VAL A 42 13.41 5.05 10.11
CA VAL A 42 12.02 5.30 9.64
C VAL A 42 11.64 4.54 8.37
N THR A 43 12.61 4.22 7.51
CA THR A 43 12.40 3.49 6.25
C THR A 43 12.67 1.99 6.35
N THR A 44 13.09 1.49 7.51
CA THR A 44 13.61 0.12 7.64
C THR A 44 12.61 -0.98 7.30
N PHE A 45 11.31 -0.73 7.45
CA PHE A 45 10.26 -1.67 7.06
C PHE A 45 10.29 -2.03 5.57
N PHE A 46 10.83 -1.16 4.72
CA PHE A 46 10.86 -1.32 3.26
C PHE A 46 12.24 -1.70 2.71
N MET A 47 13.19 -2.04 3.57
CA MET A 47 14.45 -2.61 3.10
C MET A 47 14.19 -3.93 2.38
N PRO A 48 14.85 -4.18 1.22
CA PRO A 48 14.76 -5.47 0.55
C PRO A 48 15.09 -6.60 1.52
N ARG A 49 14.34 -7.69 1.45
CA ARG A 49 14.45 -8.85 2.33
C ARG A 49 14.27 -10.14 1.56
N ALA A 50 14.79 -11.22 2.11
CA ALA A 50 14.50 -12.59 1.70
C ALA A 50 13.41 -13.22 2.59
N GLU A 51 12.88 -14.35 2.12
CA GLU A 51 12.08 -15.24 2.97
C GLU A 51 12.95 -15.72 4.15
N GLY A 52 12.41 -15.67 5.37
CA GLY A 52 13.13 -16.04 6.60
C GLY A 52 13.87 -14.88 7.30
N ASP A 53 14.08 -13.73 6.66
CA ASP A 53 14.70 -12.55 7.33
C ASP A 53 13.85 -11.99 8.48
N ARG A 54 12.54 -12.27 8.45
CA ARG A 54 11.58 -11.95 9.51
C ARG A 54 11.09 -13.25 10.14
N PRO A 55 11.01 -13.35 11.49
CA PRO A 55 10.47 -14.53 12.15
C PRO A 55 8.96 -14.62 11.92
N LYS A 56 8.43 -15.83 11.80
CA LYS A 56 6.97 -16.07 11.91
C LYS A 56 6.43 -15.47 13.21
N VAL A 57 5.17 -15.01 13.19
CA VAL A 57 4.49 -14.50 14.40
C VAL A 57 4.62 -15.47 15.57
N VAL A 58 4.35 -16.76 15.35
CA VAL A 58 4.68 -17.85 16.26
C VAL A 58 5.62 -18.81 15.52
N PRO A 59 6.93 -18.86 15.87
CA PRO A 59 7.87 -19.78 15.25
C PRO A 59 7.46 -21.24 15.43
N ASP A 60 7.84 -22.10 14.47
CA ASP A 60 7.53 -23.53 14.52
C ASP A 60 8.14 -24.16 15.79
N GLY A 61 7.32 -24.89 16.56
CA GLY A 61 7.74 -25.49 17.84
C GLY A 61 7.78 -24.53 19.03
N SER A 62 7.45 -23.24 18.84
CA SER A 62 7.29 -22.30 19.95
C SER A 62 6.13 -22.72 20.85
N VAL A 63 6.34 -22.63 22.17
CA VAL A 63 5.34 -23.00 23.19
C VAL A 63 4.73 -21.77 23.85
N ASN A 64 5.53 -20.71 24.07
CA ASN A 64 5.14 -19.54 24.85
C ASN A 64 5.79 -18.23 24.36
N LEU A 65 6.35 -18.21 23.15
CA LEU A 65 7.01 -17.06 22.55
C LEU A 65 6.35 -16.68 21.22
N ALA A 66 6.13 -15.38 21.02
CA ALA A 66 5.69 -14.81 19.75
C ALA A 66 6.47 -13.53 19.43
N PHE A 67 6.62 -13.25 18.13
CA PHE A 67 7.07 -11.96 17.60
C PHE A 67 5.86 -11.20 17.07
N VAL A 68 5.72 -9.93 17.43
CA VAL A 68 4.62 -9.07 16.99
C VAL A 68 5.14 -7.77 16.40
N GLY A 69 4.31 -7.10 15.60
CA GLY A 69 4.65 -5.85 14.96
C GLY A 69 5.25 -6.03 13.56
N GLN A 70 5.78 -4.93 13.03
CA GLN A 70 6.12 -4.76 11.61
C GLN A 70 7.27 -5.64 11.11
N PHE A 71 8.07 -6.20 12.02
CA PHE A 71 9.18 -7.09 11.70
C PHE A 71 8.88 -8.58 11.90
N ALA A 72 7.65 -8.94 12.31
CA ALA A 72 7.18 -10.31 12.23
C ALA A 72 6.69 -10.64 10.81
N ASP A 73 6.66 -11.91 10.45
CA ASP A 73 6.22 -12.41 9.15
C ASP A 73 4.83 -13.07 9.26
N THR A 74 3.88 -12.54 8.51
CA THR A 74 2.55 -13.11 8.27
C THR A 74 2.15 -12.90 6.79
N PRO A 75 1.38 -13.82 6.16
CA PRO A 75 1.11 -13.77 4.73
C PRO A 75 0.30 -12.55 4.27
N ARG A 76 0.58 -12.09 3.04
CA ARG A 76 -0.17 -11.10 2.23
C ARG A 76 -0.30 -9.66 2.79
N ASP A 77 -0.24 -9.45 4.09
CA ASP A 77 -0.49 -8.14 4.69
C ASP A 77 0.69 -7.17 4.51
N THR A 78 0.45 -5.86 4.69
CA THR A 78 1.42 -4.79 4.42
C THR A 78 1.95 -4.14 5.69
N VAL A 79 3.28 -4.10 5.83
CA VAL A 79 3.95 -3.36 6.90
C VAL A 79 3.85 -1.84 6.69
N PHE A 80 4.32 -1.08 7.68
CA PHE A 80 4.14 0.36 7.77
C PHE A 80 2.65 0.75 7.90
N THR A 81 1.84 -0.16 8.45
CA THR A 81 0.43 0.06 8.75
C THR A 81 0.15 -0.31 10.20
N THR A 82 -0.78 0.39 10.84
CA THR A 82 -1.24 0.01 12.18
C THR A 82 -1.92 -1.36 12.17
N GLU A 83 -2.63 -1.69 11.07
CA GLU A 83 -3.28 -2.98 10.85
C GLU A 83 -2.33 -4.15 11.04
N TYR A 84 -1.13 -4.13 10.45
CA TYR A 84 -0.16 -5.21 10.58
C TYR A 84 0.26 -5.47 12.04
N SER A 85 0.40 -4.40 12.85
CA SER A 85 0.69 -4.53 14.28
C SER A 85 -0.46 -5.21 15.03
N ILE A 86 -1.71 -4.88 14.69
CA ILE A 86 -2.90 -5.49 15.30
C ILE A 86 -3.06 -6.94 14.85
N ARG A 87 -2.88 -7.23 13.56
CA ARG A 87 -2.94 -8.59 13.00
C ARG A 87 -1.95 -9.52 13.67
N THR A 88 -0.67 -9.15 13.68
CA THR A 88 0.38 -9.98 14.29
C THR A 88 0.14 -10.19 15.79
N GLY A 89 -0.38 -9.18 16.50
CA GLY A 89 -0.83 -9.32 17.88
C GLY A 89 -1.99 -10.30 18.05
N MET A 90 -3.02 -10.21 17.18
CA MET A 90 -4.17 -11.10 17.19
C MET A 90 -3.76 -12.54 16.88
N GLU A 91 -2.97 -12.77 15.84
CA GLU A 91 -2.45 -14.07 15.44
C GLU A 91 -1.62 -14.72 16.56
N ALA A 92 -0.74 -13.94 17.21
CA ALA A 92 0.06 -14.42 18.34
C ALA A 92 -0.81 -14.90 19.51
N VAL A 93 -1.77 -14.07 19.96
CA VAL A 93 -2.66 -14.41 21.07
C VAL A 93 -3.54 -15.60 20.71
N TYR A 94 -4.11 -15.62 19.50
CA TYR A 94 -5.01 -16.68 19.09
C TYR A 94 -4.28 -18.03 19.00
N THR A 95 -3.07 -18.02 18.48
CA THR A 95 -2.24 -19.23 18.33
C THR A 95 -1.76 -19.75 19.70
N LEU A 96 -1.18 -18.88 20.54
CA LEU A 96 -0.60 -19.33 21.82
C LEU A 96 -1.66 -19.66 22.88
N CYS A 97 -2.81 -18.96 22.88
CA CYS A 97 -3.88 -19.18 23.85
C CYS A 97 -4.98 -20.13 23.35
N ASN A 98 -4.83 -20.75 22.17
CA ASN A 98 -5.82 -21.63 21.55
C ASN A 98 -7.22 -21.01 21.52
N VAL A 99 -7.32 -19.77 21.04
CA VAL A 99 -8.62 -19.09 20.91
C VAL A 99 -9.40 -19.74 19.77
N ASP A 100 -10.55 -20.34 20.08
CA ASP A 100 -11.42 -21.01 19.10
C ASP A 100 -12.27 -20.01 18.30
N ARG A 101 -11.59 -19.17 17.52
CA ARG A 101 -12.20 -18.18 16.63
C ARG A 101 -11.27 -17.88 15.47
N GLY A 102 -11.82 -17.68 14.27
CA GLY A 102 -11.03 -17.26 13.11
C GLY A 102 -10.46 -15.84 13.28
N VAL A 103 -9.19 -15.67 12.94
CA VAL A 103 -8.59 -14.36 12.62
C VAL A 103 -9.04 -13.98 11.22
N PRO A 104 -9.54 -12.75 10.98
CA PRO A 104 -9.94 -12.34 9.63
C PRO A 104 -8.74 -12.35 8.69
N GLU A 105 -8.87 -12.93 7.50
CA GLU A 105 -7.81 -12.86 6.49
C GLU A 105 -7.58 -11.42 6.01
N VAL A 106 -6.47 -11.20 5.32
CA VAL A 106 -6.26 -9.95 4.56
C VAL A 106 -7.34 -9.85 3.49
N TRP A 107 -7.93 -8.66 3.32
CA TRP A 107 -8.97 -8.42 2.32
C TRP A 107 -8.57 -8.97 0.94
N GLY A 108 -9.46 -9.79 0.38
CA GLY A 108 -9.22 -10.55 -0.85
C GLY A 108 -9.36 -9.76 -2.15
N SER A 109 -9.18 -8.44 -2.16
CA SER A 109 -9.38 -7.59 -3.36
C SER A 109 -8.57 -8.06 -4.57
N VAL A 110 -7.36 -8.60 -4.34
CA VAL A 110 -6.51 -9.15 -5.41
C VAL A 110 -7.11 -10.40 -6.09
N TYR A 111 -8.11 -11.01 -5.48
CA TYR A 111 -8.86 -12.15 -6.02
C TYR A 111 -10.28 -11.76 -6.48
N ASP A 112 -10.74 -10.55 -6.18
CA ASP A 112 -12.04 -10.06 -6.63
C ASP A 112 -11.92 -9.47 -8.04
N VAL A 113 -12.48 -10.16 -9.04
CA VAL A 113 -12.47 -9.71 -10.44
C VAL A 113 -13.00 -8.28 -10.59
N ARG A 114 -13.94 -7.85 -9.75
CA ARG A 114 -14.51 -6.50 -9.78
C ARG A 114 -13.47 -5.45 -9.41
N ASP A 115 -12.67 -5.72 -8.39
CA ASP A 115 -11.59 -4.84 -7.96
C ASP A 115 -10.47 -4.81 -9.00
N LEU A 116 -10.18 -5.94 -9.65
CA LEU A 116 -9.20 -6.01 -10.75
C LEU A 116 -9.63 -5.20 -11.98
N LEU A 117 -10.90 -5.28 -12.40
CA LEU A 117 -11.43 -4.46 -13.49
C LEU A 117 -11.45 -2.98 -13.10
N TYR A 118 -11.88 -2.67 -11.88
CA TYR A 118 -11.86 -1.30 -11.37
C TYR A 118 -10.44 -0.71 -11.35
N ALA A 119 -9.47 -1.45 -10.80
CA ALA A 119 -8.08 -1.04 -10.76
C ALA A 119 -7.51 -0.82 -12.17
N THR A 120 -7.83 -1.71 -13.12
CA THR A 120 -7.42 -1.56 -14.52
C THR A 120 -7.93 -0.25 -15.11
N SER A 121 -9.22 0.06 -14.92
CA SER A 121 -9.82 1.32 -15.38
C SER A 121 -9.10 2.54 -14.76
N LYS A 122 -8.82 2.50 -13.45
CA LYS A 122 -8.14 3.60 -12.76
C LYS A 122 -6.68 3.78 -13.17
N LEU A 123 -5.96 2.68 -13.40
CA LEU A 123 -4.57 2.72 -13.90
C LEU A 123 -4.48 3.27 -15.32
N LEU A 124 -5.58 3.29 -16.07
CA LEU A 124 -5.67 3.83 -17.43
C LEU A 124 -6.36 5.20 -17.48
N ASP A 125 -6.51 5.90 -16.34
CA ASP A 125 -7.22 7.18 -16.27
C ASP A 125 -8.65 7.14 -16.84
N GLY A 126 -9.32 5.98 -16.73
CA GLY A 126 -10.66 5.75 -17.24
C GLY A 126 -10.75 5.50 -18.75
N LYS A 127 -9.63 5.48 -19.46
CA LYS A 127 -9.58 5.12 -20.89
C LYS A 127 -9.68 3.61 -21.06
N LYS A 128 -10.19 3.19 -22.23
CA LYS A 128 -10.38 1.76 -22.51
C LYS A 128 -9.03 1.09 -22.78
N PRO A 129 -8.78 -0.13 -22.26
CA PRO A 129 -7.54 -0.85 -22.56
C PRO A 129 -7.29 -1.03 -24.05
N ALA A 130 -8.35 -1.13 -24.86
CA ALA A 130 -8.23 -1.21 -26.32
C ALA A 130 -7.44 -0.02 -26.91
N GLU A 131 -7.58 1.19 -26.37
CA GLU A 131 -6.90 2.39 -26.87
C GLU A 131 -5.37 2.33 -26.71
N PHE A 132 -4.88 1.53 -25.74
CA PHE A 132 -3.44 1.37 -25.46
C PHE A 132 -2.88 0.04 -25.94
N LEU A 133 -3.67 -1.02 -25.80
CA LEU A 133 -3.23 -2.39 -26.06
C LEU A 133 -3.45 -2.81 -27.51
N LEU A 134 -4.12 -2.00 -28.35
CA LEU A 134 -4.43 -2.30 -29.76
C LEU A 134 -3.32 -3.06 -30.51
N PRO A 135 -2.03 -2.68 -30.42
CA PRO A 135 -0.94 -3.44 -31.08
C PRO A 135 -0.66 -4.82 -30.48
N SER A 136 -0.87 -4.98 -29.17
CA SER A 136 -0.51 -6.18 -28.37
C SER A 136 -1.67 -7.17 -28.17
N ILE A 137 -2.93 -6.72 -28.15
CA ILE A 137 -4.12 -7.59 -27.96
C ILE A 137 -4.80 -7.98 -29.27
N MET A 138 -4.41 -7.41 -30.41
CA MET A 138 -4.91 -7.80 -31.74
C MET A 138 -4.92 -9.33 -31.96
N PRO A 139 -3.86 -10.08 -31.58
CA PRO A 139 -3.83 -11.54 -31.73
C PRO A 139 -4.78 -12.28 -30.76
N LEU A 140 -5.03 -11.69 -29.58
CA LEU A 140 -5.87 -12.27 -28.52
C LEU A 140 -7.36 -12.06 -28.79
N LEU A 141 -7.73 -10.91 -29.36
CA LEU A 141 -9.08 -10.63 -29.85
C LEU A 141 -9.49 -11.60 -30.98
N GLY A 142 -8.55 -12.03 -31.82
CA GLY A 142 -8.77 -13.06 -32.84
C GLY A 142 -8.97 -14.49 -32.28
N LEU A 143 -8.61 -14.74 -31.02
CA LEU A 143 -8.79 -16.02 -30.33
C LEU A 143 -10.15 -16.16 -29.63
N LEU A 144 -10.87 -15.05 -29.43
CA LEU A 144 -12.26 -15.06 -28.99
C LEU A 144 -13.15 -15.56 -30.14
N LYS A 145 -13.26 -16.89 -30.26
CA LYS A 145 -14.04 -17.56 -31.31
C LYS A 145 -15.55 -17.38 -31.21
N GLU A 146 -16.06 -16.98 -30.05
CA GLU A 146 -17.48 -16.70 -29.85
C GLU A 146 -17.71 -15.22 -29.51
N PRO A 147 -18.75 -14.58 -30.08
CA PRO A 147 -19.09 -13.22 -29.70
C PRO A 147 -19.45 -13.20 -28.22
N LEU A 148 -18.69 -12.43 -27.43
CA LEU A 148 -19.06 -12.04 -26.09
C LEU A 148 -20.29 -11.13 -26.19
N THR A 149 -21.47 -11.71 -26.39
CA THR A 149 -22.73 -11.00 -26.55
C THR A 149 -23.70 -11.47 -25.47
N ASN A 150 -24.27 -10.50 -24.74
CA ASN A 150 -25.33 -10.69 -23.75
C ASN A 150 -25.01 -11.69 -22.62
N ASN A 151 -23.90 -11.51 -21.91
CA ASN A 151 -23.60 -12.27 -20.70
C ASN A 151 -23.01 -11.38 -19.59
N VAL A 152 -22.97 -11.92 -18.36
CA VAL A 152 -22.53 -11.22 -17.15
C VAL A 152 -21.10 -10.69 -17.26
N VAL A 153 -20.22 -11.35 -18.02
CA VAL A 153 -18.84 -10.89 -18.22
C VAL A 153 -18.84 -9.57 -18.98
N VAL A 154 -19.62 -9.47 -20.06
CA VAL A 154 -19.76 -8.23 -20.85
C VAL A 154 -20.36 -7.11 -20.00
N ASP A 155 -21.36 -7.42 -19.19
CA ASP A 155 -21.99 -6.44 -18.32
C ASP A 155 -21.01 -5.90 -17.27
N LEU A 156 -20.15 -6.75 -16.71
CA LEU A 156 -19.06 -6.34 -15.82
C LEU A 156 -18.02 -5.47 -16.54
N LEU A 157 -17.58 -5.88 -17.73
CA LEU A 157 -16.61 -5.10 -18.51
C LEU A 157 -17.15 -3.70 -18.85
N LYS A 158 -18.42 -3.59 -19.25
CA LYS A 158 -19.09 -2.30 -19.49
C LYS A 158 -19.22 -1.48 -18.21
N LYS A 159 -19.65 -2.11 -17.11
CA LYS A 159 -19.82 -1.45 -15.81
C LYS A 159 -18.53 -0.79 -15.32
N TYR A 160 -17.38 -1.43 -15.55
CA TYR A 160 -16.07 -0.91 -15.16
C TYR A 160 -15.34 -0.13 -16.26
N GLY A 161 -16.01 0.20 -17.36
CA GLY A 161 -15.43 1.05 -18.42
C GLY A 161 -14.28 0.40 -19.18
N ILE A 162 -14.25 -0.93 -19.23
CA ILE A 162 -13.21 -1.70 -19.93
C ILE A 162 -13.52 -1.80 -21.43
N VAL A 163 -14.80 -1.93 -21.79
CA VAL A 163 -15.29 -2.00 -23.18
C VAL A 163 -16.40 -1.01 -23.43
#